data_AF-A0A7S0NI35-F1
#
_entry.id   AF-A0A7S0NI35-F1
#
_cell.length_a   1.000
_cell.length_b   1.000
_cell.length_c   1.000
_cell.angle_alpha   90.00
_cell.angle_beta   90.00
_cell.angle_gamma   90.00
#
_symmetry.space_group_name_H-M   'P 1'
#
loop_
_entity.id
_entity.type
_entity.pdbx_description
1 polymer ?
#
loop_
_entity_poly.entity_id
_entity_poly.type
_entity_poly.pdbx_seq_one_letter_code
_entity_poly.pdbx_strand_id
1 'polypeptide(L)'
;PRSTLHRPNPNPNPKPNDESNDDRACSVRTARLNWEDLDADCFAGGSSRPEVDLVVASDVLYDPLNVTPLLNACERLLGDGDEESAPPGTVPGDGETAPRPRRRAVFVTALRQPETLATFERVAAERGFAPRDVTASAFSAIGASGLFESVRGLDRRAMRVHELRPPRGG
;
A
#
# COMPACT_ATOMS: atom_id res chain seq x y z
N PRO A 1 43.07 -33.24 -50.10
CA PRO A 1 42.09 -34.28 -49.72
C PRO A 1 42.49 -34.98 -48.41
N ARG A 2 41.59 -34.93 -47.41
CA ARG A 2 41.62 -35.58 -46.08
C ARG A 2 42.68 -35.02 -45.10
N SER A 3 42.36 -34.03 -44.24
CA SER A 3 41.47 -34.07 -43.05
C SER A 3 41.63 -35.32 -42.20
N THR A 4 42.20 -35.17 -40.99
CA THR A 4 41.43 -35.32 -39.73
C THR A 4 42.21 -34.90 -38.46
N LEU A 5 41.55 -34.03 -37.70
CA LEU A 5 41.42 -33.97 -36.23
C LEU A 5 42.68 -33.73 -35.36
N HIS A 6 42.98 -32.44 -35.17
CA HIS A 6 43.28 -31.91 -33.84
C HIS A 6 41.98 -31.96 -33.02
N ARG A 7 42.00 -32.59 -31.84
CA ARG A 7 40.92 -32.46 -30.84
C ARG A 7 41.15 -31.19 -30.02
N PRO A 8 40.26 -30.20 -30.02
CA PRO A 8 40.16 -29.26 -28.91
C PRO A 8 39.20 -29.83 -27.87
N ASN A 9 39.67 -29.83 -26.63
CA ASN A 9 38.92 -30.14 -25.42
C ASN A 9 37.79 -29.10 -25.24
N PRO A 10 36.49 -29.44 -25.32
CA PRO A 10 35.45 -28.50 -24.96
C PRO A 10 35.29 -28.57 -23.44
N ASN A 11 35.95 -27.64 -22.75
CA ASN A 11 35.69 -27.34 -21.35
C ASN A 11 34.19 -26.99 -21.21
N PRO A 12 33.35 -27.78 -20.52
CA PRO A 12 31.97 -27.39 -20.28
C PRO A 12 31.97 -26.57 -19.00
N ASN A 13 32.35 -25.29 -19.09
CA ASN A 13 31.87 -24.33 -18.13
C ASN A 13 30.53 -23.82 -18.66
N PRO A 14 29.37 -24.37 -18.23
CA PRO A 14 28.15 -23.60 -18.33
C PRO A 14 28.39 -22.36 -17.46
N LYS A 15 28.61 -21.22 -18.10
CA LYS A 15 28.38 -19.95 -17.43
C LYS A 15 26.94 -20.04 -16.92
N PRO A 16 26.68 -19.92 -15.62
CA PRO A 16 25.31 -19.80 -15.18
C PRO A 16 24.75 -18.60 -15.96
N ASN A 17 23.66 -18.86 -16.69
CA ASN A 17 22.81 -17.78 -17.17
C ASN A 17 22.59 -16.89 -15.95
N ASP A 18 23.19 -15.71 -15.98
CA ASP A 18 22.83 -14.61 -15.11
C ASP A 18 21.49 -14.09 -15.65
N GLU A 19 20.49 -14.97 -15.60
CA GLU A 19 19.09 -14.62 -15.52
C GLU A 19 18.96 -13.99 -14.13
N SER A 20 19.42 -12.75 -14.05
CA SER A 20 18.88 -11.75 -13.14
C SER A 20 17.40 -11.56 -13.52
N ASN A 21 16.60 -12.61 -13.31
CA ASN A 21 15.20 -12.49 -12.96
C ASN A 21 15.20 -11.82 -11.59
N ASP A 22 15.39 -10.50 -11.61
CA ASP A 22 14.91 -9.63 -10.55
C ASP A 22 13.38 -9.52 -10.69
N ASP A 23 12.74 -10.69 -10.80
CA ASP A 23 11.34 -10.90 -10.51
C ASP A 23 11.25 -10.67 -9.01
N ARG A 24 11.05 -9.43 -8.60
CA ARG A 24 10.53 -9.14 -7.26
C ARG A 24 9.26 -9.95 -7.10
N ALA A 25 9.39 -11.15 -6.55
CA ALA A 25 8.31 -12.10 -6.44
C ALA A 25 7.22 -11.43 -5.59
N CYS A 26 6.11 -11.09 -6.22
CA CYS A 26 4.96 -10.52 -5.52
C CYS A 26 4.34 -11.62 -4.67
N SER A 27 4.57 -11.59 -3.36
CA SER A 27 3.94 -12.53 -2.44
C SER A 27 2.55 -12.02 -2.09
N VAL A 28 1.52 -12.70 -2.59
CA VAL A 28 0.12 -12.43 -2.22
C VAL A 28 -0.30 -13.40 -1.13
N ARG A 29 -0.88 -12.87 -0.05
CA ARG A 29 -1.45 -13.67 1.05
C ARG A 29 -2.88 -13.23 1.31
N THR A 30 -3.74 -14.18 1.65
CA THR A 30 -5.10 -13.91 2.10
C THR A 30 -5.20 -14.26 3.59
N ALA A 31 -5.87 -13.41 4.35
CA ALA A 31 -6.15 -13.61 5.75
C ALA A 31 -7.56 -13.11 6.06
N ARG A 32 -8.21 -13.71 7.06
CA ARG A 32 -9.48 -13.19 7.56
C ARG A 32 -9.18 -12.06 8.54
N LEU A 33 -9.75 -10.89 8.28
CA LEU A 33 -9.69 -9.75 9.18
C LEU A 33 -11.11 -9.41 9.62
N ASN A 34 -11.41 -9.56 10.91
CA ASN A 34 -12.64 -9.05 11.50
C ASN A 34 -12.31 -7.74 12.22
N TRP A 35 -12.75 -6.59 11.70
CA TRP A 35 -12.42 -5.31 12.32
C TRP A 35 -13.16 -5.06 13.65
N GLU A 36 -14.29 -5.72 13.86
CA GLU A 36 -15.06 -5.64 15.12
C GLU A 36 -14.37 -6.39 16.27
N ASP A 37 -13.57 -7.41 15.92
CA ASP A 37 -12.97 -8.37 16.83
C ASP A 37 -11.52 -8.64 16.43
N LEU A 38 -10.75 -7.56 16.32
CA LEU A 38 -9.36 -7.61 15.93
C LEU A 38 -8.51 -8.03 17.14
N ASP A 39 -8.51 -9.31 17.47
CA ASP A 39 -7.60 -9.84 18.47
C ASP A 39 -6.15 -9.81 17.98
N ALA A 40 -5.19 -9.73 18.91
CA ALA A 40 -3.76 -9.82 18.60
C ALA A 40 -3.43 -11.11 17.81
N ASP A 41 -4.27 -12.15 17.99
CA ASP A 41 -4.17 -13.46 17.34
C ASP A 41 -4.67 -13.50 15.89
N CYS A 42 -5.28 -12.43 15.36
CA CYS A 42 -5.67 -12.35 13.94
C CYS A 42 -4.49 -12.51 12.98
N PHE A 43 -3.26 -12.28 13.48
CA PHE A 43 -2.02 -12.46 12.73
C PHE A 43 -1.24 -13.72 13.17
N ALA A 44 -1.75 -14.49 14.15
CA ALA A 44 -1.08 -15.60 14.78
C ALA A 44 -1.13 -16.87 13.93
N GLY A 45 -0.35 -16.87 12.85
CA GLY A 45 0.27 -18.07 12.28
C GLY A 45 1.69 -18.29 12.83
N GLY A 46 1.96 -17.87 14.08
CA GLY A 46 3.32 -17.87 14.67
C GLY A 46 4.27 -16.81 14.09
N SER A 47 3.77 -15.89 13.27
CA SER A 47 4.54 -14.80 12.68
C SER A 47 4.22 -13.49 13.39
N SER A 48 5.22 -12.67 13.64
CA SER A 48 5.07 -11.28 14.06
C SER A 48 4.01 -10.56 13.22
N ARG A 49 3.27 -9.62 13.84
CA ARG A 49 2.32 -8.72 13.17
C ARG A 49 2.91 -8.22 11.83
N PRO A 50 2.15 -8.23 10.73
CA PRO A 50 2.65 -7.77 9.44
C PRO A 50 3.02 -6.28 9.54
N GLU A 51 4.19 -5.91 9.04
CA GLU A 51 4.53 -4.51 8.80
C GLU A 51 3.77 -4.04 7.57
N VAL A 52 2.80 -3.13 7.76
CA VAL A 52 1.94 -2.63 6.70
C VAL A 52 2.23 -1.16 6.45
N ASP A 53 2.76 -0.86 5.26
CA ASP A 53 3.01 0.52 4.83
C ASP A 53 1.74 1.19 4.26
N LEU A 54 0.83 0.39 3.71
CA LEU A 54 -0.36 0.89 3.05
C LEU A 54 -1.57 0.00 3.34
N VAL A 55 -2.61 0.60 3.93
CA VAL A 55 -3.94 0.01 3.97
C VAL A 55 -4.77 0.63 2.85
N VAL A 56 -5.45 -0.19 2.05
CA VAL A 56 -6.40 0.28 1.05
C VAL A 56 -7.77 -0.31 1.36
N ALA A 57 -8.79 0.53 1.48
CA ALA A 57 -10.16 0.11 1.68
C ALA A 57 -11.07 0.83 0.67
N SER A 58 -11.97 0.08 0.06
CA SER A 58 -12.92 0.62 -0.93
C SER A 58 -14.34 0.30 -0.50
N ASP A 59 -15.18 1.33 -0.47
CA ASP A 59 -16.62 1.27 -0.18
C ASP A 59 -16.95 0.60 1.16
N VAL A 60 -16.16 0.90 2.21
CA VAL A 60 -16.36 0.38 3.58
C VAL A 60 -17.04 1.38 4.53
N LEU A 61 -17.23 2.64 4.09
CA LEU A 61 -17.79 3.73 4.90
C LEU A 61 -19.29 3.92 4.66
N TYR A 62 -20.05 2.82 4.66
CA TYR A 62 -21.51 2.82 4.46
C TYR A 62 -22.32 2.55 5.74
N ASP A 63 -21.65 2.31 6.88
CA ASP A 63 -22.31 2.11 8.15
C ASP A 63 -21.53 2.89 9.23
N PRO A 64 -22.16 3.84 9.94
CA PRO A 64 -21.50 4.58 11.01
C PRO A 64 -20.99 3.69 12.16
N LEU A 65 -21.58 2.51 12.38
CA LEU A 65 -21.13 1.56 13.40
C LEU A 65 -19.74 0.99 13.08
N ASN A 66 -19.35 0.95 11.80
CA ASN A 66 -18.05 0.43 11.36
C ASN A 66 -16.90 1.44 11.53
N VAL A 67 -17.18 2.73 11.78
CA VAL A 67 -16.14 3.78 11.84
C VAL A 67 -15.09 3.46 12.91
N THR A 68 -15.50 3.16 14.13
CA THR A 68 -14.59 2.85 15.24
C THR A 68 -13.80 1.55 14.99
N PRO A 69 -14.44 0.42 14.66
CA PRO A 69 -13.74 -0.81 14.28
C PRO A 69 -12.70 -0.63 13.16
N LEU A 70 -13.04 0.14 12.12
CA LEU A 70 -12.12 0.41 11.00
C LEU A 70 -10.90 1.23 11.42
N LEU A 71 -11.09 2.22 12.29
CA LEU A 71 -9.97 3.03 12.82
C LEU A 71 -9.07 2.18 13.72
N ASN A 72 -9.64 1.34 14.59
CA ASN A 72 -8.87 0.37 15.38
C ASN A 72 -8.02 -0.55 14.48
N ALA A 73 -8.59 -1.00 13.36
CA ALA A 73 -7.86 -1.79 12.37
C ALA A 73 -6.70 -1.03 11.74
N CYS A 74 -6.87 0.25 11.43
CA CYS A 74 -5.80 1.08 10.88
C CYS A 74 -4.67 1.29 11.89
N GLU A 75 -4.97 1.62 13.14
CA GLU A 75 -3.98 1.73 14.23
C GLU A 75 -3.20 0.40 14.38
N ARG A 76 -3.93 -0.72 14.36
CA ARG A 76 -3.36 -2.07 14.48
C ARG A 76 -2.72 -2.63 13.21
N LEU A 77 -2.80 -1.97 12.07
CA LEU A 77 -2.06 -2.39 10.87
C LEU A 77 -0.86 -1.48 10.64
N LEU A 78 -1.08 -0.16 10.68
CA LEU A 78 -0.05 0.84 10.42
C LEU A 78 0.92 1.02 11.59
N GLY A 79 0.48 0.79 12.83
CA GLY A 79 1.28 1.04 14.02
C GLY A 79 1.54 2.53 14.24
N ASP A 80 2.49 2.84 15.11
CA ASP A 80 2.91 4.22 15.34
C ASP A 80 3.68 4.74 14.12
N GLY A 81 3.44 6.00 13.76
CA GLY A 81 4.17 6.65 12.68
C GLY A 81 5.55 7.06 13.15
N ASP A 82 6.60 6.32 12.79
CA ASP A 82 7.98 6.75 12.99
C ASP A 82 8.29 7.97 12.10
N GLU A 83 8.71 9.07 12.74
CA GLU A 83 9.30 10.24 12.07
C GLU A 83 10.73 9.94 11.61
N GLU A 84 10.91 9.11 10.59
CA GLU A 84 12.17 9.19 9.84
C GLU A 84 11.95 9.00 8.35
N SER A 85 11.81 10.12 7.66
CA SER A 85 12.02 10.18 6.22
C SER A 85 12.58 11.54 5.88
N ALA A 86 13.72 11.49 5.20
CA ALA A 86 14.47 12.63 4.69
C ALA A 86 13.57 13.68 4.01
N PRO A 87 13.98 14.96 4.05
CA PRO A 87 13.22 16.04 3.45
C PRO A 87 12.92 15.78 1.97
N PRO A 88 11.80 16.31 1.44
CA PRO A 88 11.47 16.17 0.03
C PRO A 88 12.58 16.75 -0.84
N GLY A 89 13.25 15.91 -1.62
CA GLY A 89 14.33 16.31 -2.55
C GLY A 89 15.62 15.49 -2.46
N THR A 90 15.76 14.58 -1.49
CA THR A 90 16.92 13.69 -1.42
C THR A 90 16.80 12.58 -2.45
N VAL A 91 17.56 12.70 -3.54
CA VAL A 91 17.82 11.58 -4.45
C VAL A 91 18.76 10.64 -3.68
N PRO A 92 18.37 9.38 -3.41
CA PRO A 92 19.26 8.45 -2.75
C PRO A 92 20.53 8.32 -3.59
N GLY A 93 21.70 8.52 -2.99
CA GLY A 93 22.95 8.07 -3.62
C GLY A 93 22.90 6.55 -3.82
N ASP A 94 23.73 6.00 -4.72
CA ASP A 94 23.76 4.59 -5.16
C ASP A 94 23.97 3.51 -4.06
N GLY A 95 23.84 3.85 -2.77
CA GLY A 95 23.80 2.92 -1.64
C GLY A 95 22.84 3.31 -0.51
N GLU A 96 22.00 4.34 -0.69
CA GLU A 96 21.05 4.79 0.32
C GLU A 96 19.68 4.15 0.04
N THR A 97 19.19 3.34 0.97
CA THR A 97 17.87 2.73 0.91
C THR A 97 16.82 3.79 0.62
N ALA A 98 16.02 3.59 -0.44
CA ALA A 98 14.93 4.49 -0.79
C ALA A 98 14.08 4.78 0.47
N PRO A 99 13.69 6.06 0.71
CA PRO A 99 12.93 6.41 1.90
C PRO A 99 11.67 5.54 1.97
N ARG A 100 11.46 4.88 3.12
CA ARG A 100 10.29 4.02 3.30
C ARG A 100 9.03 4.85 3.05
N PRO A 101 8.07 4.33 2.27
CA PRO A 101 6.82 5.05 2.04
C PRO A 101 6.15 5.32 3.38
N ARG A 102 5.77 6.59 3.62
CA ARG A 102 5.06 6.98 4.84
C ARG A 102 3.82 6.11 5.02
N ARG A 103 3.74 5.42 6.16
CA ARG A 103 2.63 4.54 6.51
C ARG A 103 1.32 5.32 6.41
N ARG A 104 0.34 4.78 5.67
CA ARG A 104 -0.94 5.47 5.46
C ARG A 104 -2.07 4.49 5.15
N ALA A 105 -3.30 4.93 5.40
CA ALA A 105 -4.48 4.28 4.88
C ALA A 105 -5.15 5.13 3.80
N VAL A 106 -5.67 4.49 2.77
CA VAL A 106 -6.40 5.13 1.67
C VAL A 106 -7.81 4.53 1.61
N PHE A 107 -8.80 5.40 1.78
CA PHE A 107 -10.21 5.05 1.73
C PHE A 107 -10.84 5.62 0.48
N VAL A 108 -11.35 4.75 -0.39
CA VAL A 108 -12.14 5.14 -1.56
C VAL A 108 -13.60 4.88 -1.23
N THR A 109 -14.46 5.89 -1.27
CA THR A 109 -15.88 5.72 -0.92
C THR A 109 -16.78 6.44 -1.91
N ALA A 110 -17.98 5.90 -2.13
CA ALA A 110 -19.02 6.65 -2.81
C ALA A 110 -19.72 7.59 -1.81
N LEU A 111 -19.97 8.84 -2.20
CA LEU A 111 -20.64 9.88 -1.43
C LEU A 111 -22.15 9.63 -1.28
N ARG A 112 -22.57 8.38 -1.14
CA ARG A 112 -23.94 7.97 -0.87
C ARG A 112 -24.34 8.28 0.57
N GLN A 113 -23.35 8.38 1.46
CA GLN A 113 -23.54 8.65 2.89
C GLN A 113 -22.56 9.70 3.40
N PRO A 114 -22.83 10.98 3.13
CA PRO A 114 -21.94 12.07 3.55
C PRO A 114 -21.79 12.15 5.09
N GLU A 115 -22.81 11.75 5.85
CA GLU A 115 -22.79 11.79 7.32
C GLU A 115 -21.84 10.75 7.93
N THR A 116 -21.80 9.53 7.36
CA THR A 116 -20.87 8.48 7.77
C THR A 116 -19.43 8.91 7.51
N LEU A 117 -19.17 9.53 6.36
CA LEU A 117 -17.85 10.08 6.04
C LEU A 117 -17.46 11.21 6.99
N ALA A 118 -18.35 12.16 7.26
CA ALA A 118 -18.08 13.25 8.21
C ALA A 118 -17.82 12.72 9.63
N THR A 119 -18.55 11.67 10.05
CA THR A 119 -18.32 10.98 11.32
C THR A 119 -16.94 10.33 11.35
N PHE A 120 -16.57 9.66 10.26
CA PHE A 120 -15.26 9.05 10.11
C PHE A 120 -14.12 10.07 10.21
N GLU A 121 -14.18 11.18 9.47
CA GLU A 121 -13.17 12.24 9.51
C GLU A 121 -13.03 12.84 10.90
N ARG A 122 -14.16 13.12 11.56
CA ARG A 122 -14.18 13.66 12.92
C ARG A 122 -13.54 12.70 13.93
N VAL A 123 -13.97 11.44 13.95
CA VAL A 123 -13.47 10.44 14.91
C VAL A 123 -12.00 10.12 14.64
N ALA A 124 -11.58 10.09 13.37
CA ALA A 124 -10.18 9.90 13.01
C ALA A 124 -9.31 11.04 13.55
N ALA A 125 -9.74 12.30 13.35
CA ALA A 125 -9.04 13.47 13.87
C ALA A 125 -8.98 13.50 15.41
N GLU A 126 -10.08 13.13 16.09
CA GLU A 126 -10.13 13.00 17.56
C GLU A 126 -9.12 11.96 18.09
N ARG A 127 -8.79 10.95 17.28
CA ARG A 127 -7.78 9.91 17.60
C ARG A 127 -6.36 10.26 17.16
N GLY A 128 -6.13 11.48 16.68
CA GLY A 128 -4.81 11.94 16.26
C GLY A 128 -4.40 11.54 14.84
N PHE A 129 -5.29 10.92 14.07
CA PHE A 129 -5.05 10.77 12.64
C PHE A 129 -5.18 12.14 11.93
N ALA A 130 -4.53 12.25 10.77
CA ALA A 130 -4.69 13.40 9.88
C ALA A 130 -5.48 13.00 8.61
N PRO A 131 -6.82 12.96 8.66
CA PRO A 131 -7.65 12.70 7.48
C PRO A 131 -7.48 13.83 6.45
N ARG A 132 -7.34 13.46 5.18
CA ARG A 132 -7.21 14.41 4.07
C ARG A 132 -7.96 13.92 2.85
N ASP A 133 -8.87 14.74 2.33
CA ASP A 133 -9.45 14.53 1.01
C ASP A 133 -8.37 14.76 -0.07
N VAL A 134 -8.05 13.70 -0.81
CA VAL A 134 -7.08 13.69 -1.92
C VAL A 134 -7.74 13.36 -3.26
N THR A 135 -9.07 13.43 -3.34
CA THR A 135 -9.89 13.06 -4.51
C THR A 135 -9.39 13.71 -5.80
N ALA A 136 -9.15 15.03 -5.76
CA ALA A 136 -8.69 15.79 -6.93
C ALA A 136 -7.31 15.32 -7.42
N SER A 137 -6.36 15.16 -6.49
CA SER A 137 -4.99 14.71 -6.79
C SER A 137 -4.99 13.26 -7.31
N ALA A 138 -5.78 12.38 -6.72
CA ALA A 138 -5.92 10.99 -7.14
C ALA A 138 -6.45 10.90 -8.57
N PHE A 139 -7.52 11.63 -8.90
CA PHE A 139 -8.08 11.63 -10.25
C PHE A 139 -7.19 12.32 -11.28
N SER A 140 -6.43 13.34 -10.89
CA SER A 140 -5.42 13.95 -11.76
C SER A 140 -4.34 12.94 -12.16
N ALA A 141 -3.80 12.19 -11.19
CA ALA A 141 -2.80 11.15 -11.44
C ALA A 141 -3.33 10.00 -12.31
N ILE A 142 -4.57 9.55 -12.07
CA ILE A 142 -5.25 8.54 -12.89
C ILE A 142 -5.47 9.03 -14.32
N GLY A 143 -5.84 10.31 -14.50
CA GLY A 143 -6.02 10.90 -15.82
C GLY A 143 -4.72 10.98 -16.62
N ALA A 144 -3.60 11.27 -15.94
CA ALA A 144 -2.28 11.38 -16.55
C ALA A 144 -1.68 10.03 -16.95
N SER A 145 -2.02 8.94 -16.26
CA SER A 145 -1.39 7.63 -16.49
C SER A 145 -1.92 6.88 -17.72
N GLY A 146 -3.06 7.27 -18.29
CA GLY A 146 -3.67 6.60 -19.45
C GLY A 146 -4.14 5.16 -19.21
N LEU A 147 -3.74 4.54 -18.09
CA LEU A 147 -4.00 3.13 -17.75
C LEU A 147 -5.46 2.85 -17.37
N PHE A 148 -6.24 3.89 -17.09
CA PHE A 148 -7.60 3.79 -16.55
C PHE A 148 -8.61 4.51 -17.45
N GLU A 149 -8.49 4.42 -18.78
CA GLU A 149 -9.43 5.05 -19.70
C GLU A 149 -10.88 4.59 -19.47
N SER A 150 -11.09 3.34 -19.05
CA SER A 150 -12.40 2.79 -18.66
C SER A 150 -13.03 3.49 -17.44
N VAL A 151 -12.23 4.18 -16.62
CA VAL A 151 -12.65 4.94 -15.42
C VAL A 151 -12.99 6.40 -15.77
N ARG A 152 -12.79 6.84 -17.03
CA ARG A 152 -13.16 8.19 -17.48
C ARG A 152 -14.68 8.44 -17.53
N GLY A 153 -15.48 7.38 -17.67
CA GLY A 153 -16.94 7.45 -17.68
C GLY A 153 -17.61 7.31 -16.31
N LEU A 154 -16.86 7.04 -15.24
CA LEU A 154 -17.41 7.00 -13.89
C LEU A 154 -17.80 8.41 -13.44
N ASP A 155 -18.94 8.55 -12.78
CA ASP A 155 -19.33 9.81 -12.15
C ASP A 155 -18.43 10.09 -10.94
N ARG A 156 -17.28 10.69 -11.23
CA ARG A 156 -16.24 11.07 -10.26
C ARG A 156 -16.78 12.02 -9.18
N ARG A 157 -17.90 12.70 -9.43
CA ARG A 157 -18.51 13.63 -8.46
C ARG A 157 -19.03 12.88 -7.23
N ALA A 158 -19.41 11.61 -7.42
CA ALA A 158 -19.91 10.75 -6.36
C ALA A 158 -18.81 9.97 -5.64
N MET A 159 -17.54 10.08 -6.01
CA MET A 159 -16.45 9.36 -5.34
C MET A 159 -15.61 10.29 -4.49
N ARG A 160 -15.11 9.79 -3.36
CA ARG A 160 -14.11 10.47 -2.54
C ARG A 160 -12.96 9.53 -2.20
N VAL A 161 -11.76 10.09 -2.17
CA VAL A 161 -10.53 9.41 -1.76
C VAL A 161 -9.98 10.15 -0.55
N HIS A 162 -9.89 9.46 0.58
CA HIS A 162 -9.33 10.00 1.82
C HIS A 162 -8.04 9.29 2.17
N GLU A 163 -7.00 10.07 2.46
CA GLU A 163 -5.77 9.59 3.06
C GLU A 163 -5.84 9.79 4.57
N LEU A 164 -5.46 8.76 5.33
CA LEU A 164 -5.25 8.82 6.77
C LEU A 164 -3.79 8.51 7.07
N ARG A 165 -3.16 9.39 7.86
CA ARG A 165 -1.83 9.14 8.42
C ARG A 165 -1.96 8.74 9.88
N PRO A 166 -1.21 7.72 10.33
CA PRO A 166 -1.24 7.31 11.73
C PRO A 166 -0.82 8.49 12.63
N PRO A 167 -1.28 8.51 13.89
CA PRO A 167 -0.81 9.48 14.87
C PRO A 167 0.71 9.45 14.98
N ARG A 168 1.32 10.62 15.25
CA ARG A 168 2.76 10.68 15.58
C ARG A 168 2.94 10.11 16.99
N GLY A 169 3.86 9.17 17.16
CA GLY A 169 4.26 8.70 18.48
C GLY A 169 4.72 9.89 19.33
N GLY A 170 4.19 10.00 20.55
CA GLY A 170 4.58 11.01 21.54
C GLY A 170 5.74 10.54 22.42
#